data_AF-A0A2V3A7Q1-F1
#
_entry.id   AF-A0A2V3A7Q1-F1
#
_cell.length_a   1.000
_cell.length_b   1.000
_cell.length_c   1.000
_cell.angle_alpha   90.00
_cell.angle_beta   90.00
_cell.angle_gamma   90.00
#
_symmetry.space_group_name_H-M   'P 1'
#
loop_
_entity.id
_entity.type
_entity.pdbx_description
1 polymer ?
#
loop_
_entity_poly.entity_id
_entity_poly.type
_entity_poly.pdbx_seq_one_letter_code
_entity_poly.pdbx_strand_id
1 'polypeptide(L)'
;MKKSTMGLVLGSLVSAGGAAFAASAYKKRQKENCDVLEDTDMRNSEKIDQVESADADKVPEEKGLTQYDAALRSEWVANGYSQTHLDLEELEEVKRQKM
;
A
#
# COMPACT_ATOMS: atom_id res chain seq x y z
N MET A 1 -74.96 21.62 2.25
CA MET A 1 -73.68 21.07 2.73
C MET A 1 -73.14 20.08 1.70
N LYS A 2 -71.99 20.35 1.07
CA LYS A 2 -71.22 19.33 0.33
C LYS A 2 -69.78 19.41 0.83
N LYS A 3 -69.28 18.28 1.34
CA LYS A 3 -68.07 18.16 2.14
C LYS A 3 -66.85 17.90 1.25
N SER A 4 -65.73 18.43 1.74
CA SER A 4 -64.35 18.38 1.28
C SER A 4 -63.81 16.99 0.91
N THR A 5 -63.12 16.91 -0.24
CA THR A 5 -62.11 15.88 -0.60
C THR A 5 -61.08 16.46 -1.59
N MET A 6 -60.58 17.67 -1.32
CA MET A 6 -59.52 18.31 -2.13
C MET A 6 -58.22 18.36 -1.31
N GLY A 7 -57.62 17.20 -1.05
CA GLY A 7 -56.44 17.13 -0.17
C GLY A 7 -55.47 15.95 -0.38
N LEU A 8 -55.55 15.21 -1.49
CA LEU A 8 -54.76 13.95 -1.63
C LEU A 8 -54.15 13.72 -3.02
N VAL A 9 -53.74 14.76 -3.75
CA VAL A 9 -53.06 14.58 -5.06
C VAL A 9 -51.69 15.28 -5.16
N LEU A 10 -51.23 15.94 -4.10
CA LEU A 10 -49.97 16.72 -4.11
C LEU A 10 -48.75 15.96 -3.53
N GLY A 11 -48.81 14.63 -3.43
CA GLY A 11 -47.84 13.83 -2.66
C GLY A 11 -47.03 12.78 -3.42
N SER A 12 -47.14 12.64 -4.75
CA SER A 12 -46.62 11.45 -5.46
C SER A 12 -45.63 11.71 -6.61
N LEU A 13 -44.91 12.84 -6.62
CA LEU A 13 -43.90 13.14 -7.67
C LEU A 13 -42.48 13.40 -7.14
N VAL A 14 -42.13 12.94 -5.93
CA VAL A 14 -40.76 13.09 -5.39
C VAL A 14 -39.99 11.76 -5.32
N SER A 15 -40.63 10.61 -5.53
CA SER A 15 -40.10 9.32 -5.07
C SER A 15 -39.16 8.55 -6.01
N ALA A 16 -38.81 9.04 -7.21
CA ALA A 16 -37.85 8.33 -8.09
C ALA A 16 -36.66 9.18 -8.58
N GLY A 17 -36.85 10.47 -8.85
CA GLY A 17 -35.77 11.34 -9.33
C GLY A 17 -34.79 11.81 -8.24
N GLY A 18 -35.31 12.12 -7.05
CA GLY A 18 -34.50 12.65 -5.93
C GLY A 18 -33.52 11.64 -5.35
N ALA A 19 -33.93 10.37 -5.26
CA ALA A 19 -33.07 9.29 -4.75
C ALA A 19 -31.90 8.99 -5.68
N ALA A 20 -32.12 8.99 -7.00
CA ALA A 20 -31.06 8.77 -7.99
C ALA A 20 -30.03 9.93 -7.99
N PHE A 21 -30.49 11.18 -7.86
CA PHE A 21 -29.63 12.36 -7.80
C PHE A 21 -28.85 12.45 -6.47
N ALA A 22 -29.47 12.10 -5.35
CA ALA A 22 -28.80 12.03 -4.05
C ALA A 22 -27.75 10.90 -4.02
N ALA A 23 -28.08 9.71 -4.57
CA ALA A 23 -27.14 8.59 -4.64
C ALA A 23 -25.96 8.87 -5.59
N SER A 24 -26.19 9.54 -6.73
CA SER A 24 -25.12 9.91 -7.66
C SER A 24 -24.22 11.02 -7.10
N ALA A 25 -24.78 12.03 -6.41
CA ALA A 25 -24.01 13.06 -5.72
C ALA A 25 -23.19 12.48 -4.54
N TYR A 26 -23.77 11.55 -3.77
CA TYR A 26 -23.08 10.88 -2.67
C TYR A 26 -21.96 9.96 -3.19
N LYS A 27 -22.21 9.17 -4.24
CA LYS A 27 -21.17 8.37 -4.91
C LYS A 27 -20.07 9.24 -5.52
N LYS A 28 -20.41 10.39 -6.10
CA LYS A 28 -19.42 11.31 -6.67
C LYS A 28 -18.53 11.92 -5.58
N ARG A 29 -19.10 12.30 -4.42
CA ARG A 29 -18.32 12.78 -3.26
C ARG A 29 -17.43 11.72 -2.61
N GLN A 30 -17.87 10.45 -2.57
CA GLN A 30 -17.01 9.34 -2.16
C GLN A 30 -15.87 9.06 -3.14
N LYS A 31 -16.12 9.23 -4.45
CA LYS A 31 -15.09 9.07 -5.48
C LYS A 31 -14.06 10.21 -5.49
N GLU A 32 -14.41 11.39 -4.97
CA GLU A 32 -13.55 12.58 -4.92
C GLU A 32 -12.69 12.70 -3.64
N ASN A 33 -12.80 11.83 -2.62
CA ASN A 33 -12.06 12.00 -1.36
C ASN A 33 -11.42 10.72 -0.81
N CYS A 34 -11.02 9.81 -1.70
CA CYS A 34 -9.99 8.84 -1.34
C CYS A 34 -8.78 9.13 -2.21
N ASP A 35 -8.13 10.27 -1.96
CA ASP A 35 -6.70 10.41 -2.24
C ASP A 35 -6.01 9.36 -1.37
N VAL A 36 -5.98 8.12 -1.86
CA VAL A 36 -5.09 7.11 -1.31
C VAL A 36 -3.70 7.69 -1.51
N LEU A 37 -3.01 7.98 -0.41
CA LEU A 37 -1.63 8.46 -0.45
C LEU A 37 -0.85 7.55 -1.39
N GLU A 38 -0.37 8.12 -2.48
CA GLU A 38 0.58 7.45 -3.36
C GLU A 38 1.81 7.13 -2.50
N ASP A 39 2.20 5.85 -2.45
CA ASP A 39 3.44 5.37 -1.85
C ASP A 39 3.68 5.70 -0.36
N THR A 40 2.89 5.13 0.54
CA THR A 40 3.34 4.93 1.94
C THR A 40 3.93 3.53 2.16
N ASP A 41 3.65 2.58 1.28
CA ASP A 41 4.15 1.21 1.37
C ASP A 41 5.38 1.05 0.48
N MET A 42 6.54 0.82 1.11
CA MET A 42 7.80 0.61 0.40
C MET A 42 7.75 -0.58 -0.57
N ARG A 43 6.84 -1.55 -0.33
CA ARG A 43 6.66 -2.74 -1.18
C ARG A 43 6.01 -2.45 -2.53
N ASN A 44 5.36 -1.29 -2.68
CA ASN A 44 4.62 -0.95 -3.89
C ASN A 44 5.35 0.10 -4.75
N SER A 45 6.60 0.44 -4.39
CA SER A 45 7.36 1.49 -5.05
C SER A 45 8.57 0.92 -5.78
N GLU A 46 8.51 0.93 -7.11
CA GLU A 46 9.60 0.47 -7.99
C GLU A 46 10.90 1.30 -7.78
N LYS A 47 10.76 2.52 -7.27
CA LYS A 47 11.88 3.43 -7.02
C LYS A 47 12.80 2.92 -5.91
N ILE A 48 12.25 2.30 -4.87
CA ILE A 48 13.02 1.88 -3.68
C ILE A 48 13.93 0.68 -4.01
N ASP A 49 13.55 -0.13 -5.00
CA ASP A 49 14.38 -1.20 -5.54
C ASP A 49 15.53 -0.71 -6.43
N GLN A 50 15.50 0.56 -6.87
CA GLN A 50 16.51 1.15 -7.76
C GLN A 50 17.50 2.07 -7.02
N VAL A 51 17.20 2.42 -5.77
CA VAL A 51 18.03 3.33 -4.97
C VAL A 51 18.81 2.54 -3.94
N GLU A 52 20.09 2.84 -3.81
CA GLU A 52 20.98 2.24 -2.82
C GLU A 52 20.59 2.65 -1.39
N SER A 53 20.93 1.79 -0.42
CA SER A 53 20.69 2.06 1.00
C SER A 53 21.24 3.41 1.44
N ALA A 54 20.48 4.10 2.29
CA ALA A 54 20.87 5.41 2.84
C ALA A 54 22.15 5.34 3.71
N ASP A 55 22.44 4.16 4.28
CA ASP A 55 23.60 3.95 5.14
C ASP A 55 24.72 3.15 4.45
N ALA A 56 24.65 2.97 3.13
CA ALA A 56 25.70 2.29 2.33
C ALA A 56 27.10 2.92 2.49
N ASP A 57 27.17 4.24 2.73
CA ASP A 57 28.44 4.94 2.98
C ASP A 57 28.98 4.74 4.40
N LYS A 58 28.13 4.31 5.34
CA LYS A 58 28.44 4.21 6.78
C LYS A 58 28.66 2.77 7.21
N VAL A 59 27.91 1.84 6.62
CA VAL A 59 27.85 0.43 7.00
C VAL A 59 28.33 -0.40 5.81
N PRO A 60 29.51 -1.04 5.88
CA PRO A 60 30.04 -1.86 4.79
C PRO A 60 29.07 -2.95 4.33
N GLU A 61 28.29 -3.49 5.25
CA GLU A 61 27.31 -4.55 5.01
C GLU A 61 26.02 -4.06 4.35
N GLU A 62 25.82 -2.75 4.23
CA GLU A 62 24.71 -2.12 3.48
C GLU A 62 25.10 -1.67 2.08
N LYS A 63 26.41 -1.71 1.78
CA LYS A 63 26.92 -1.31 0.48
C LYS A 63 26.42 -2.25 -0.61
N GLY A 64 25.83 -1.68 -1.66
CA GLY A 64 25.22 -2.44 -2.74
C GLY A 64 23.86 -3.09 -2.39
N LEU A 65 23.31 -2.88 -1.19
CA LEU A 65 21.91 -3.18 -0.94
C LEU A 65 21.01 -2.06 -1.47
N THR A 66 19.87 -2.44 -2.02
CA THR A 66 18.79 -1.49 -2.30
C THR A 66 18.16 -1.04 -0.98
N GLN A 67 17.42 0.07 -1.00
CA GLN A 67 16.69 0.52 0.20
C GLN A 67 15.69 -0.52 0.70
N TYR A 68 15.09 -1.30 -0.21
CA TYR A 68 14.15 -2.35 0.17
C TYR A 68 14.87 -3.54 0.82
N ASP A 69 15.99 -3.98 0.21
CA ASP A 69 16.79 -5.07 0.77
C ASP A 69 17.39 -4.69 2.12
N ALA A 70 17.82 -3.44 2.29
CA ALA A 70 18.32 -2.93 3.57
C ALA A 70 17.25 -3.00 4.66
N ALA A 71 15.99 -2.69 4.34
CA ALA A 71 14.88 -2.80 5.28
C ALA A 71 14.59 -4.27 5.68
N LEU A 72 14.72 -5.21 4.73
CA LEU A 72 14.48 -6.64 4.98
C LEU A 72 15.68 -7.40 5.53
N ARG A 73 16.88 -6.80 5.53
CA ARG A 73 18.13 -7.43 5.97
C ARG A 73 18.03 -8.06 7.36
N SER A 74 17.35 -7.40 8.29
CA SER A 74 17.18 -7.91 9.66
C SER A 74 16.37 -9.22 9.69
N GLU A 75 15.35 -9.33 8.84
CA GLU A 75 14.52 -10.52 8.70
C GLU A 75 15.27 -11.66 8.03
N TRP A 76 16.03 -11.38 6.96
CA TRP A 76 16.84 -12.40 6.29
C TRP A 76 17.82 -13.08 7.24
N VAL A 77 18.31 -12.31 8.19
CA VAL A 77 19.38 -12.76 9.07
C VAL A 77 18.82 -13.50 10.26
N ALA A 78 17.65 -13.07 10.74
CA ALA A 78 16.84 -13.88 11.63
C ALA A 78 16.46 -15.24 11.00
N ASN A 79 16.29 -15.29 9.67
CA ASN A 79 16.02 -16.53 8.92
C ASN A 79 17.30 -17.36 8.64
N GLY A 80 18.47 -16.90 9.08
CA GLY A 80 19.72 -17.66 9.00
C GLY A 80 20.55 -17.41 7.74
N TYR A 81 20.25 -16.36 6.96
CA TYR A 81 21.20 -15.88 5.96
C TYR A 81 22.34 -15.13 6.67
N SER A 82 23.59 -15.47 6.33
CA SER A 82 24.78 -14.91 6.96
C SER A 82 24.98 -13.42 6.66
N GLN A 83 25.40 -12.63 7.66
CA GLN A 83 25.63 -11.18 7.52
C GLN A 83 27.09 -10.78 7.39
N THR A 84 28.01 -11.56 7.98
CA THR A 84 29.40 -11.14 8.13
C THR A 84 30.32 -11.76 7.09
N HIS A 85 31.46 -11.12 6.83
CA HIS A 85 32.50 -11.67 5.94
C HIS A 85 32.97 -13.05 6.41
N LEU A 86 33.01 -13.25 7.72
CA LEU A 86 33.41 -14.51 8.36
C LEU A 86 32.36 -15.60 8.10
N ASP A 87 31.08 -15.26 8.25
CA ASP A 87 30.00 -16.18 7.92
C ASP A 87 29.88 -16.45 6.40
N LEU A 88 30.32 -15.53 5.54
CA LEU A 88 30.40 -15.71 4.09
C LEU A 88 31.54 -16.65 3.71
N GLU A 89 32.73 -16.48 4.30
CA GLU A 89 33.87 -17.40 4.13
C GLU A 89 33.48 -18.82 4.56
N GLU A 90 32.84 -18.97 5.72
CA GLU A 90 32.31 -20.25 6.19
C GLU A 90 31.29 -20.83 5.20
N LEU A 91 30.39 -20.01 4.65
CA LEU A 91 29.40 -20.46 3.67
C LEU A 91 30.04 -20.91 2.35
N GLU A 92 31.08 -20.21 1.89
CA GLU A 92 31.85 -20.56 0.70
C GLU A 92 32.64 -21.86 0.89
N GLU A 93 33.24 -22.05 2.05
CA GLU A 93 33.92 -23.30 2.42
C GLU A 93 32.94 -24.46 2.45
N VAL A 94 31.77 -24.29 3.07
CA VAL A 94 30.70 -25.31 3.09
C VAL A 94 30.20 -25.63 1.67
N LYS A 95 30.07 -24.63 0.78
CA LYS A 95 29.71 -24.84 -0.62
C LYS A 95 30.80 -25.61 -1.38
N ARG A 96 32.07 -25.26 -1.20
CA ARG A 96 33.21 -25.96 -1.81
C ARG A 96 33.31 -27.42 -1.35
N GLN A 97 33.00 -27.72 -0.09
CA GLN A 97 33.02 -29.08 0.45
C GLN A 97 31.84 -29.95 0.01
N LYS A 98 30.73 -29.35 -0.45
CA LYS A 98 29.55 -30.07 -0.94
C LYS A 98 29.57 -30.36 -2.46
N MET A 99 30.55 -29.82 -3.19
CA MET A 99 30.78 -30.06 -4.62
C MET A 99 31.79 -31.19 -4.82
#